data_AF-A0A0N5D274-F1
#
_entry.id   AF-A0A0N5D274-F1
#
_cell.length_a   1.000
_cell.length_b   1.000
_cell.length_c   1.000
_cell.angle_alpha   90.00
_cell.angle_beta   90.00
_cell.angle_gamma   90.00
#
_symmetry.space_group_name_H-M   'P 1'
#
loop_
_entity.id
_entity.type
_entity.pdbx_description
1 polymer ?
#
loop_
_entity_poly.entity_id
_entity_poly.type
_entity_poly.pdbx_seq_one_letter_code
_entity_poly.pdbx_strand_id
1 'polypeptide(L)'
;MFGVVVTPPLNEAEIMHAVFVNEKEPLLFIRKTSGVQFSRMSKQERKEMEKAQKNKSVDFGDWIEFEQCDIANGCIAKYQKIYPLNPSRSDGENLQIESVCVFPPLGHGWDNFCYCRLFGRVAVDPEFKNCFLADVAYRQVTRISSLSVSFGEYIDVAEDQNIVTEVPWNHRDPRFVATADSDSENDAESNYFSKLMYPYEVYDVQGVLISERNIYSADYPDVRIVLAYVKRERRTPVGGRMYFTAYYSVPLQSYVVRSYRSFEQKPFIVKLFDFGSLFLLEVNVKWDQDLPMGYLWSRNKELGLIYDSDGLLVPALLGKSPYASVHVYVADTGPSRLSRFSIKDLSDAATRRVDAVTCNGYTDISDSGLFLGNDSVLASRYYCLKIVFDENSQEGWKKLRPGTWIKFTAGSSCGLPNFKVKSWSTAIDPLLLPVRVIPISNGYAFKARGYFEQELSAVKSPIFGFIEIPLNKRSSMVPKEKGVTIIWVREDKANTKARFVLHSLTVPKPLEAETMQGVQSPNAVNGVEKDPIIGEIQPIVPCKRIECAGRILLQRCLRNSDVKKYLSEASREFLYSKIAKLLELEKPIAGEPCTSTEGMFGDIVISP
;
A
#
# COMPACT_ATOMS: atom_id res chain seq x y z
N MET A 1 -26.53 -30.45 8.16
CA MET A 1 -26.64 -28.98 7.99
C MET A 1 -26.93 -28.37 9.35
N PHE A 2 -26.47 -27.15 9.61
CA PHE A 2 -26.68 -26.46 10.87
C PHE A 2 -27.43 -25.16 10.65
N GLY A 3 -28.35 -24.82 11.54
CA GLY A 3 -29.08 -23.56 11.49
C GLY A 3 -29.41 -22.99 12.85
N VAL A 4 -29.68 -21.70 12.89
CA VAL A 4 -30.10 -20.96 14.09
C VAL A 4 -31.50 -20.39 13.90
N VAL A 5 -32.35 -20.52 14.92
CA VAL A 5 -33.69 -19.96 14.91
C VAL A 5 -33.63 -18.44 15.14
N VAL A 6 -33.99 -17.66 14.13
CA VAL A 6 -33.82 -16.19 14.11
C VAL A 6 -35.11 -15.40 14.29
N THR A 7 -36.25 -16.06 14.44
CA THR A 7 -37.51 -15.36 14.77
C THR A 7 -38.22 -15.98 15.96
N PRO A 8 -38.93 -15.17 16.76
CA PRO A 8 -40.01 -15.69 17.59
C PRO A 8 -41.11 -16.35 16.73
N PRO A 9 -42.06 -17.08 17.33
CA PRO A 9 -43.21 -17.65 16.62
C PRO A 9 -43.91 -16.60 15.74
N LEU A 10 -43.85 -16.77 14.42
CA LEU A 10 -44.37 -15.76 13.47
C LEU A 10 -45.90 -15.78 13.32
N ASN A 11 -46.57 -16.86 13.74
CA ASN A 11 -48.01 -17.03 13.63
C ASN A 11 -48.53 -17.87 14.82
N GLU A 12 -49.59 -17.38 15.47
CA GLU A 12 -50.21 -18.04 16.62
C GLU A 12 -51.04 -19.29 16.23
N ALA A 13 -51.55 -19.34 14.98
CA ALA A 13 -52.32 -20.47 14.47
C ALA A 13 -51.44 -21.62 13.96
N GLU A 14 -50.24 -21.32 13.46
CA GLU A 14 -49.21 -22.28 13.06
C GLU A 14 -47.86 -21.70 13.44
N ILE A 15 -47.27 -22.19 14.52
CA ILE A 15 -45.99 -21.65 15.01
C ILE A 15 -44.93 -21.91 13.93
N MET A 16 -44.54 -20.83 13.24
CA MET A 16 -43.48 -20.83 12.24
C MET A 16 -42.25 -20.11 12.78
N HIS A 17 -41.12 -20.81 12.74
CA HIS A 17 -39.82 -20.25 13.07
C HIS A 17 -38.97 -20.15 11.81
N ALA A 18 -38.37 -19.00 11.56
CA ALA A 18 -37.36 -18.86 10.53
C ALA A 18 -36.01 -19.39 11.05
N VAL A 19 -35.35 -20.19 10.23
CA VAL A 19 -34.05 -20.80 10.49
C VAL A 19 -33.05 -20.27 9.48
N PHE A 20 -31.99 -19.66 9.99
CA PHE A 20 -30.88 -19.18 9.21
C PHE A 20 -29.76 -20.23 9.19
N VAL A 21 -29.31 -20.63 8.00
CA VAL A 21 -28.28 -21.68 7.81
C VAL A 21 -26.93 -21.06 7.48
N ASN A 22 -26.85 -20.36 6.35
CA ASN A 22 -25.70 -19.56 5.93
C ASN A 22 -26.16 -18.56 4.84
N GLU A 23 -25.29 -17.62 4.47
CA GLU A 23 -25.55 -16.61 3.44
C GLU A 23 -26.01 -17.16 2.08
N LYS A 24 -25.52 -18.34 1.68
CA LYS A 24 -25.75 -18.93 0.35
C LYS A 24 -27.06 -19.70 0.27
N GLU A 25 -27.63 -20.08 1.40
CA GLU A 25 -28.87 -20.86 1.49
C GLU A 25 -30.08 -19.94 1.72
N PRO A 26 -31.26 -20.27 1.15
CA PRO A 26 -32.48 -19.55 1.47
C PRO A 26 -32.87 -19.74 2.94
N LEU A 27 -33.64 -18.79 3.49
CA LEU A 27 -34.27 -18.96 4.81
C LEU A 27 -35.17 -20.20 4.81
N LEU A 28 -34.96 -21.06 5.80
CA LEU A 28 -35.77 -22.26 6.01
C LEU A 28 -36.76 -22.03 7.15
N PHE A 29 -37.78 -22.87 7.23
CA PHE A 29 -38.84 -22.73 8.23
C PHE A 29 -39.07 -24.01 9.02
N ILE A 30 -39.36 -23.90 10.31
CA ILE A 30 -39.94 -24.98 11.09
C ILE A 30 -41.41 -24.66 11.29
N ARG A 31 -42.28 -25.55 10.80
CA ARG A 31 -43.74 -25.45 10.98
C ARG A 31 -44.18 -26.39 12.09
N LYS A 32 -44.84 -25.85 13.11
CA LYS A 32 -45.58 -26.65 14.10
C LYS A 32 -47.04 -26.73 13.66
N THR A 33 -47.53 -27.93 13.37
CA THR A 33 -48.97 -28.17 13.19
C THR A 33 -49.69 -27.90 14.50
N SER A 34 -50.72 -27.06 14.44
CA SER A 34 -51.60 -26.78 15.57
C SER A 34 -52.41 -28.01 15.96
N GLY A 35 -52.43 -28.30 17.27
CA GLY A 35 -53.44 -29.13 17.92
C GLY A 35 -53.33 -30.64 17.70
N VAL A 36 -52.58 -31.34 18.55
CA VAL A 36 -52.85 -32.77 18.79
C VAL A 36 -54.15 -32.86 19.58
N GLN A 37 -55.17 -33.55 19.07
CA GLN A 37 -56.41 -33.81 19.83
C GLN A 37 -56.11 -34.74 21.01
N PHE A 38 -55.83 -34.16 22.18
CA PHE A 38 -55.62 -34.90 23.42
C PHE A 38 -56.87 -35.65 23.91
N SER A 39 -58.05 -35.29 23.39
CA SER A 39 -59.35 -35.84 23.81
C SER A 39 -59.47 -37.35 23.65
N ARG A 40 -58.70 -37.97 22.74
CA ARG A 40 -58.72 -39.42 22.47
C ARG A 40 -57.55 -40.22 23.05
N MET A 41 -56.62 -39.57 23.75
CA MET A 41 -55.39 -40.20 24.27
C MET A 41 -55.51 -40.57 25.75
N SER A 42 -54.92 -41.69 26.15
CA SER A 42 -54.76 -42.09 27.56
C SER A 42 -53.81 -41.15 28.32
N LYS A 43 -53.85 -41.17 29.67
CA LYS A 43 -52.98 -40.31 30.50
C LYS A 43 -51.48 -40.54 30.26
N GLN A 44 -51.08 -41.78 29.95
CA GLN A 44 -49.69 -42.15 29.66
C GLN A 44 -49.25 -41.58 28.31
N GLU A 45 -50.05 -41.80 27.27
CA GLU A 45 -49.81 -41.29 25.91
C GLU A 45 -49.78 -39.76 25.87
N ARG A 46 -50.63 -39.08 26.66
CA ARG A 46 -50.59 -37.62 26.81
C ARG A 46 -49.25 -37.13 27.38
N LYS A 47 -48.77 -37.74 28.47
CA LYS A 47 -47.49 -37.36 29.08
C LYS A 47 -46.29 -37.63 28.15
N GLU A 48 -46.30 -38.75 27.44
CA GLU A 48 -45.24 -39.09 26.49
C GLU A 48 -45.25 -38.15 25.27
N MET A 49 -46.42 -37.81 24.76
CA MET A 49 -46.58 -36.84 23.67
C MET A 49 -46.23 -35.41 24.10
N GLU A 50 -46.61 -34.98 25.31
CA GLU A 50 -46.19 -33.68 25.87
C GLU A 50 -44.67 -33.62 26.06
N LYS A 51 -44.05 -34.70 26.56
CA LYS A 51 -42.59 -34.80 26.69
C LYS A 51 -41.91 -34.78 25.33
N ALA A 52 -42.44 -35.49 24.34
CA ALA A 52 -41.93 -35.48 22.97
C ALA A 52 -42.11 -34.11 22.29
N GLN A 53 -43.22 -33.41 22.52
CA GLN A 53 -43.47 -32.05 22.02
C GLN A 53 -42.54 -31.03 22.67
N LYS A 54 -42.31 -31.14 23.98
CA LYS A 54 -41.39 -30.26 24.72
C LYS A 54 -39.93 -30.49 24.31
N ASN A 55 -39.56 -31.73 23.99
CA ASN A 55 -38.23 -32.04 23.47
C ASN A 55 -38.03 -31.53 22.04
N LYS A 56 -39.11 -31.38 21.26
CA LYS A 56 -39.09 -30.84 19.89
C LYS A 56 -39.42 -29.36 19.79
N SER A 57 -39.82 -28.66 20.85
CA SER A 57 -40.15 -27.23 20.76
C SER A 57 -38.89 -26.41 20.62
N VAL A 58 -38.74 -25.64 19.55
CA VAL A 58 -37.64 -24.69 19.36
C VAL A 58 -38.03 -23.29 19.83
N ASP A 59 -37.07 -22.57 20.38
CA ASP A 59 -37.20 -21.18 20.83
C ASP A 59 -36.25 -20.27 20.04
N PHE A 60 -36.48 -18.96 20.11
CA PHE A 60 -35.63 -17.97 19.46
C PHE A 60 -34.20 -18.00 20.01
N GLY A 61 -33.22 -18.25 19.13
CA GLY A 61 -31.81 -18.46 19.48
C GLY A 61 -31.38 -19.93 19.60
N ASP A 62 -32.29 -20.89 19.44
CA ASP A 62 -31.91 -22.31 19.42
C ASP A 62 -31.11 -22.66 18.16
N TRP A 63 -30.09 -23.51 18.35
CA TRP A 63 -29.32 -24.10 17.27
C TRP A 63 -29.81 -25.52 16.98
N ILE A 64 -29.92 -25.83 15.69
CA ILE A 64 -30.44 -27.12 15.22
C ILE A 64 -29.52 -27.74 14.16
N GLU A 65 -29.53 -29.06 14.12
CA GLU A 65 -28.92 -29.89 13.10
C GLU A 65 -30.01 -30.68 12.35
N PHE A 66 -29.87 -30.79 11.03
CA PHE A 66 -30.81 -31.49 10.15
C PHE A 66 -30.11 -31.94 8.86
N GLU A 67 -30.69 -32.91 8.15
CA GLU A 67 -30.18 -33.36 6.85
C GLU A 67 -30.88 -32.62 5.70
N GLN A 68 -30.23 -32.56 4.53
CA GLN A 68 -30.82 -31.94 3.35
C GLN A 68 -32.10 -32.66 2.89
N CYS A 69 -32.18 -33.98 3.12
CA CYS A 69 -33.34 -34.81 2.82
C CYS A 69 -34.56 -34.48 3.71
N ASP A 70 -34.36 -33.80 4.85
CA ASP A 70 -35.42 -33.40 5.77
C ASP A 70 -36.10 -32.09 5.35
N ILE A 71 -35.60 -31.43 4.30
CA ILE A 71 -36.15 -30.18 3.78
C ILE A 71 -37.20 -30.49 2.71
N ALA A 72 -38.44 -30.14 2.97
CA ALA A 72 -39.54 -30.22 2.01
C ALA A 72 -40.19 -28.85 1.84
N ASN A 73 -40.18 -28.31 0.61
CA ASN A 73 -40.77 -27.00 0.28
C ASN A 73 -40.28 -25.84 1.20
N GLY A 74 -38.98 -25.83 1.53
CA GLY A 74 -38.39 -24.83 2.44
C GLY A 74 -38.72 -25.04 3.92
N CYS A 75 -39.42 -26.12 4.28
CA CYS A 75 -39.72 -26.48 5.65
C CYS A 75 -38.87 -27.65 6.12
N ILE A 76 -38.29 -27.53 7.32
CA ILE A 76 -37.49 -28.58 7.97
C ILE A 76 -38.45 -29.52 8.72
N ALA A 77 -38.55 -30.77 8.24
CA ALA A 77 -39.46 -31.77 8.79
C ALA A 77 -38.90 -32.50 10.01
N LYS A 78 -37.58 -32.73 10.04
CA LYS A 78 -36.87 -33.36 11.16
C LYS A 78 -35.61 -32.56 11.46
N TYR A 79 -35.32 -32.45 12.76
CA TYR A 79 -34.15 -31.76 13.26
C TYR A 79 -33.85 -32.24 14.69
N GLN A 80 -32.62 -31.97 15.12
CA GLN A 80 -32.15 -32.16 16.48
C GLN A 80 -31.62 -30.84 17.02
N LYS A 81 -31.99 -30.48 18.25
CA LYS A 81 -31.35 -29.36 18.94
C LYS A 81 -29.92 -29.70 19.30
N ILE A 82 -29.02 -28.76 19.06
CA ILE A 82 -27.59 -28.90 19.37
C ILE A 82 -27.13 -27.76 20.27
N TYR A 83 -25.93 -27.91 20.82
CA TYR A 83 -25.26 -26.80 21.50
C TYR A 83 -24.93 -25.69 20.50
N PRO A 84 -24.96 -24.41 20.93
CA PRO A 84 -24.60 -23.29 20.07
C PRO A 84 -23.22 -23.48 19.43
N LEU A 85 -23.15 -23.33 18.11
CA LEU A 85 -21.87 -23.41 17.38
C LEU A 85 -20.99 -22.18 17.62
N ASN A 86 -21.64 -21.06 17.94
CA ASN A 86 -20.99 -19.82 18.31
C ASN A 86 -21.49 -19.36 19.68
N PRO A 87 -20.65 -18.69 20.50
CA PRO A 87 -21.12 -18.03 21.71
C PRO A 87 -22.31 -17.13 21.38
N SER A 88 -23.45 -17.40 22.02
CA SER A 88 -24.69 -16.67 21.75
C SER A 88 -25.51 -16.44 23.01
N ARG A 89 -26.20 -15.31 23.07
CA ARG A 89 -27.20 -15.00 24.11
C ARG A 89 -28.48 -14.48 23.47
N SER A 90 -29.61 -14.86 24.04
CA SER A 90 -30.95 -14.42 23.62
C SER A 90 -31.65 -13.81 24.82
N ASP A 91 -32.22 -12.61 24.67
CA ASP A 91 -33.04 -11.94 25.70
C ASP A 91 -34.54 -11.96 25.35
N GLY A 92 -34.92 -12.70 24.31
CA GLY A 92 -36.30 -12.83 23.82
C GLY A 92 -36.65 -11.86 22.68
N GLU A 93 -36.03 -10.67 22.65
CA GLU A 93 -36.25 -9.67 21.60
C GLU A 93 -35.04 -9.58 20.65
N ASN A 94 -33.85 -9.83 21.18
CA ASN A 94 -32.59 -9.77 20.47
C ASN A 94 -31.79 -11.05 20.67
N LEU A 95 -31.25 -11.55 19.57
CA LEU A 95 -30.27 -12.62 19.55
C LEU A 95 -28.91 -12.02 19.25
N GLN A 96 -27.95 -12.28 20.13
CA GLN A 96 -26.58 -11.82 19.99
C GLN A 96 -25.67 -13.01 19.78
N ILE A 97 -24.95 -13.02 18.66
CA ILE A 97 -24.05 -14.11 18.27
C ILE A 97 -22.67 -13.52 18.02
N GLU A 98 -21.67 -14.07 18.69
CA GLU A 98 -20.28 -13.77 18.38
C GLU A 98 -19.93 -14.33 17.00
N SER A 99 -19.45 -13.48 16.11
CA SER A 99 -19.05 -13.85 14.76
C SER A 99 -17.81 -13.07 14.31
N VAL A 100 -17.27 -13.47 13.16
CA VAL A 100 -16.17 -12.76 12.50
C VAL A 100 -16.70 -11.98 11.32
N CYS A 101 -16.30 -10.72 11.20
CA CYS A 101 -16.64 -9.89 10.04
C CYS A 101 -15.43 -9.20 9.41
N VAL A 102 -15.57 -8.81 8.15
CA VAL A 102 -14.56 -8.06 7.40
C VAL A 102 -15.20 -6.80 6.83
N PHE A 103 -14.50 -5.67 6.97
CA PHE A 103 -14.95 -4.39 6.44
C PHE A 103 -14.43 -4.15 5.02
N PRO A 104 -15.27 -3.65 4.10
CA PRO A 104 -14.88 -3.41 2.72
C PRO A 104 -14.04 -2.15 2.57
N PRO A 105 -13.15 -2.09 1.56
CA PRO A 105 -12.55 -0.84 1.12
C PRO A 105 -13.63 0.08 0.52
N LEU A 106 -13.34 1.39 0.50
CA LEU A 106 -14.27 2.40 -0.03
C LEU A 106 -14.58 2.14 -1.52
N GLY A 107 -15.84 2.34 -1.92
CA GLY A 107 -16.25 2.32 -3.33
C GLY A 107 -16.75 0.98 -3.88
N HIS A 108 -16.99 -0.04 -3.03
CA HIS A 108 -17.44 -1.37 -3.47
C HIS A 108 -18.96 -1.60 -3.36
N GLY A 109 -19.77 -0.59 -3.05
CA GLY A 109 -21.23 -0.76 -2.89
C GLY A 109 -21.64 -1.56 -1.65
N TRP A 110 -20.69 -1.77 -0.72
CA TRP A 110 -20.89 -2.32 0.62
C TRP A 110 -20.87 -1.19 1.67
N ASP A 111 -21.31 -0.01 1.28
CA ASP A 111 -21.31 1.15 2.17
C ASP A 111 -22.25 0.90 3.34
N ASN A 112 -21.71 1.00 4.55
CA ASN A 112 -22.40 0.74 5.81
C ASN A 112 -22.76 -0.74 6.04
N PHE A 113 -22.01 -1.65 5.40
CA PHE A 113 -22.10 -3.08 5.69
C PHE A 113 -20.71 -3.67 5.97
N CYS A 114 -20.67 -4.72 6.77
CA CYS A 114 -19.54 -5.63 6.85
C CYS A 114 -19.97 -7.03 6.39
N TYR A 115 -18.99 -7.81 5.94
CA TYR A 115 -19.20 -9.19 5.52
C TYR A 115 -19.01 -10.13 6.71
N CYS A 116 -19.99 -10.97 7.01
CA CYS A 116 -19.89 -12.04 8.00
C CYS A 116 -20.11 -13.38 7.29
N ARG A 117 -19.25 -14.37 7.51
CA ARG A 117 -19.37 -15.68 6.84
C ARG A 117 -20.73 -16.35 7.06
N LEU A 118 -21.28 -16.18 8.26
CA LEU A 118 -22.58 -16.73 8.60
C LEU A 118 -23.68 -15.92 7.90
N PHE A 119 -23.78 -14.62 8.20
CA PHE A 119 -24.95 -13.80 7.82
C PHE A 119 -24.84 -13.06 6.48
N GLY A 120 -23.69 -13.11 5.82
CA GLY A 120 -23.40 -12.30 4.64
C GLY A 120 -23.33 -10.81 4.99
N ARG A 121 -24.30 -10.03 4.53
CA ARG A 121 -24.38 -8.58 4.78
C ARG A 121 -24.89 -8.27 6.18
N VAL A 122 -24.02 -7.69 7.00
CA VAL A 122 -24.38 -7.17 8.33
C VAL A 122 -24.39 -5.65 8.28
N ALA A 123 -25.52 -5.03 8.63
CA ALA A 123 -25.64 -3.57 8.63
C ALA A 123 -24.78 -2.96 9.74
N VAL A 124 -24.00 -1.93 9.42
CA VAL A 124 -23.13 -1.20 10.35
C VAL A 124 -23.50 0.28 10.31
N ASP A 125 -23.63 0.88 11.47
CA ASP A 125 -23.80 2.32 11.56
C ASP A 125 -22.58 3.05 10.92
N PRO A 126 -22.81 4.05 10.05
CA PRO A 126 -21.75 4.80 9.38
C PRO A 126 -20.69 5.37 10.33
N GLU A 127 -21.06 5.73 11.56
CA GLU A 127 -20.14 6.27 12.55
C GLU A 127 -19.09 5.24 12.97
N PHE A 128 -19.51 3.99 13.13
CA PHE A 128 -18.65 2.87 13.52
C PHE A 128 -17.78 2.40 12.36
N LYS A 129 -18.30 2.38 11.12
CA LYS A 129 -17.55 1.96 9.91
C LYS A 129 -16.16 2.61 9.84
N ASN A 130 -16.08 3.92 10.05
CA ASN A 130 -14.83 4.69 9.94
C ASN A 130 -13.79 4.34 11.04
N CYS A 131 -14.20 3.63 12.09
CA CYS A 131 -13.30 3.18 13.14
C CYS A 131 -12.50 1.93 12.74
N PHE A 132 -12.98 1.14 11.76
CA PHE A 132 -12.35 -0.10 11.33
C PHE A 132 -11.46 0.09 10.09
N LEU A 133 -10.34 -0.61 10.06
CA LEU A 133 -9.51 -0.76 8.87
C LEU A 133 -10.16 -1.78 7.93
N ALA A 134 -10.17 -1.47 6.63
CA ALA A 134 -10.66 -2.39 5.60
C ALA A 134 -9.75 -3.63 5.45
N ASP A 135 -10.32 -4.72 4.92
CA ASP A 135 -9.62 -5.98 4.63
C ASP A 135 -8.92 -6.59 5.86
N VAL A 136 -9.53 -6.40 7.03
CA VAL A 136 -9.14 -7.03 8.30
C VAL A 136 -10.35 -7.78 8.85
N ALA A 137 -10.11 -8.98 9.38
CA ALA A 137 -11.11 -9.76 10.09
C ALA A 137 -11.20 -9.36 11.56
N TYR A 138 -12.41 -9.13 12.04
CA TYR A 138 -12.73 -8.68 13.40
C TYR A 138 -13.70 -9.65 14.07
N ARG A 139 -13.45 -9.98 15.33
CA ARG A 139 -14.42 -10.60 16.22
C ARG A 139 -15.40 -9.52 16.72
N GLN A 140 -16.67 -9.79 16.57
CA GLN A 140 -17.73 -8.87 16.95
C GLN A 140 -19.01 -9.61 17.36
N VAL A 141 -19.90 -8.88 18.03
CA VAL A 141 -21.24 -9.36 18.38
C VAL A 141 -22.22 -8.94 17.30
N THR A 142 -22.75 -9.89 16.53
CA THR A 142 -23.89 -9.64 15.63
C THR A 142 -25.17 -9.58 16.43
N ARG A 143 -26.00 -8.57 16.20
CA ARG A 143 -27.37 -8.45 16.72
C ARG A 143 -28.39 -8.84 15.67
N ILE A 144 -29.29 -9.72 16.04
CA ILE A 144 -30.41 -10.17 15.23
C ILE A 144 -31.68 -9.77 15.97
N SER A 145 -32.48 -8.92 15.35
CA SER A 145 -33.82 -8.56 15.82
C SER A 145 -34.82 -8.98 14.76
N SER A 146 -35.54 -10.08 14.97
CA SER A 146 -36.33 -10.72 13.92
C SER A 146 -35.45 -11.07 12.70
N LEU A 147 -35.75 -10.55 11.50
CA LEU A 147 -34.99 -10.83 10.28
C LEU A 147 -33.88 -9.82 9.96
N SER A 148 -33.71 -8.76 10.76
CA SER A 148 -32.64 -7.79 10.54
C SER A 148 -31.36 -8.21 11.26
N VAL A 149 -30.23 -8.10 10.56
CA VAL A 149 -28.91 -8.43 11.07
C VAL A 149 -28.05 -7.16 11.09
N SER A 150 -27.56 -6.80 12.28
CA SER A 150 -26.81 -5.56 12.50
C SER A 150 -25.57 -5.80 13.36
N PHE A 151 -24.62 -4.90 13.24
CA PHE A 151 -23.42 -4.87 14.06
C PHE A 151 -23.77 -4.43 15.47
N GLY A 152 -23.37 -5.22 16.46
CA GLY A 152 -23.62 -4.94 17.86
C GLY A 152 -22.45 -4.27 18.56
N GLU A 153 -21.34 -5.00 18.66
CA GLU A 153 -20.18 -4.57 19.44
C GLU A 153 -18.89 -5.18 18.90
N TYR A 154 -17.81 -4.38 18.88
CA TYR A 154 -16.47 -4.86 18.60
C TYR A 154 -15.90 -5.61 19.82
N ILE A 155 -15.40 -6.83 19.60
CA ILE A 155 -14.74 -7.63 20.64
C ILE A 155 -13.23 -7.52 20.48
N ASP A 156 -12.70 -7.92 19.31
CA ASP A 156 -11.26 -8.00 19.08
C ASP A 156 -10.91 -8.13 17.59
N VAL A 157 -9.62 -8.03 17.23
CA VAL A 157 -9.13 -8.49 15.91
C VAL A 157 -9.15 -10.02 15.89
N ALA A 158 -9.65 -10.62 14.81
CA ALA A 158 -9.68 -12.06 14.68
C ALA A 158 -8.25 -12.61 14.50
N GLU A 159 -7.95 -13.72 15.15
CA GLU A 159 -6.66 -14.41 14.97
C GLU A 159 -6.59 -14.97 13.54
N ASP A 160 -7.64 -15.69 13.12
CA ASP A 160 -7.77 -16.15 11.73
C ASP A 160 -8.21 -15.01 10.80
N GLN A 161 -7.34 -14.66 9.85
CA GLN A 161 -7.58 -13.65 8.81
C GLN A 161 -8.00 -14.28 7.46
N ASN A 162 -8.15 -15.60 7.36
CA ASN A 162 -8.47 -16.31 6.12
C ASN A 162 -9.81 -15.85 5.51
N ILE A 163 -10.79 -15.48 6.33
CA ILE A 163 -12.07 -14.95 5.84
C ILE A 163 -11.89 -13.74 4.90
N VAL A 164 -10.79 -12.98 5.02
CA VAL A 164 -10.49 -11.84 4.15
C VAL A 164 -10.31 -12.28 2.68
N THR A 165 -9.88 -13.52 2.41
CA THR A 165 -9.78 -14.02 1.03
C THR A 165 -11.13 -14.47 0.47
N GLU A 166 -12.08 -14.83 1.35
CA GLU A 166 -13.42 -15.30 0.98
C GLU A 166 -14.40 -14.16 0.67
N VAL A 167 -14.07 -12.90 1.00
CA VAL A 167 -15.02 -11.79 0.85
C VAL A 167 -15.29 -11.43 -0.62
N PRO A 168 -16.51 -10.97 -0.95
CA PRO A 168 -16.92 -10.76 -2.35
C PRO A 168 -16.05 -9.78 -3.15
N TRP A 169 -15.44 -8.78 -2.50
CA TRP A 169 -14.61 -7.79 -3.18
C TRP A 169 -13.15 -8.24 -3.39
N ASN A 170 -12.69 -9.30 -2.70
CA ASN A 170 -11.30 -9.77 -2.80
C ASN A 170 -11.12 -10.94 -3.80
N HIS A 171 -12.19 -11.56 -4.29
CA HIS A 171 -12.12 -12.71 -5.23
C HIS A 171 -11.34 -12.46 -6.53
N ARG A 172 -11.22 -11.20 -6.94
CA ARG A 172 -10.51 -10.80 -8.17
C ARG A 172 -9.20 -10.06 -7.91
N ASP A 173 -8.84 -9.87 -6.64
CA ASP A 173 -7.64 -9.13 -6.26
C ASP A 173 -6.46 -10.11 -6.06
N PRO A 174 -5.40 -10.04 -6.90
CA PRO A 174 -4.25 -10.92 -6.80
C PRO A 174 -3.57 -10.97 -5.43
N ARG A 175 -3.76 -9.94 -4.58
CA ARG A 175 -3.25 -9.91 -3.21
C ARG A 175 -3.87 -10.98 -2.30
N PHE A 176 -5.11 -11.40 -2.61
CA PHE A 176 -5.90 -12.32 -1.81
C PHE A 176 -6.18 -13.66 -2.52
N VAL A 177 -5.82 -13.76 -3.80
CA VAL A 177 -5.88 -15.00 -4.59
C VAL A 177 -4.63 -15.83 -4.28
N ALA A 178 -4.56 -16.45 -3.11
CA ALA A 178 -3.55 -17.47 -2.83
C ALA A 178 -4.17 -18.86 -3.07
N THR A 179 -3.63 -19.56 -4.09
CA THR A 179 -3.50 -21.02 -4.20
C THR A 179 -4.64 -21.85 -3.58
N ALA A 180 -5.63 -22.19 -4.41
CA ALA A 180 -6.34 -23.45 -4.19
C ALA A 180 -5.28 -24.56 -4.24
N ASP A 181 -5.14 -25.30 -3.15
CA ASP A 181 -4.45 -26.58 -3.14
C ASP A 181 -5.05 -27.44 -4.26
N SER A 182 -4.36 -27.53 -5.39
CA SER A 182 -4.47 -28.70 -6.23
C SER A 182 -3.77 -29.81 -5.46
N ASP A 183 -4.54 -30.78 -4.98
CA ASP A 183 -4.09 -32.07 -4.44
C ASP A 183 -3.23 -32.83 -5.46
N SER A 184 -2.06 -32.31 -5.78
CA SER A 184 -1.01 -33.04 -6.47
C SER A 184 0.09 -33.26 -5.46
N GLU A 185 0.08 -34.46 -4.86
CA GLU A 185 1.25 -35.05 -4.22
C GLU A 185 2.40 -35.05 -5.23
N ASN A 186 3.19 -33.98 -5.23
CA ASN A 186 4.52 -33.94 -5.81
C ASN A 186 5.37 -33.13 -4.83
N ASP A 187 5.92 -33.87 -3.87
CA ASP A 187 7.03 -33.47 -3.02
C ASP A 187 8.27 -33.23 -3.88
N ALA A 188 8.32 -32.06 -4.53
CA ALA A 188 9.54 -31.37 -4.93
C ALA A 188 9.16 -29.99 -5.47
N GLU A 189 9.58 -28.93 -4.78
CA GLU A 189 9.56 -27.52 -5.22
C GLU A 189 8.35 -26.62 -4.89
N SER A 190 7.53 -26.91 -3.88
CA SER A 190 6.62 -25.91 -3.29
C SER A 190 7.32 -24.95 -2.31
N ASN A 191 8.45 -24.37 -2.72
CA ASN A 191 9.24 -23.42 -1.92
C ASN A 191 8.82 -21.95 -2.16
N TYR A 192 7.50 -21.67 -2.25
CA TYR A 192 6.96 -20.35 -2.61
C TYR A 192 6.28 -19.56 -1.48
N PHE A 193 6.23 -20.11 -0.27
CA PHE A 193 6.17 -19.26 0.93
C PHE A 193 7.60 -19.04 1.39
N SER A 194 8.23 -18.01 0.84
CA SER A 194 9.48 -17.48 1.34
C SER A 194 9.34 -17.28 2.86
N LYS A 195 9.93 -18.20 3.63
CA LYS A 195 10.25 -18.16 5.06
C LYS A 195 9.87 -16.81 5.66
N LEU A 196 8.69 -16.71 6.29
CA LEU A 196 8.23 -15.49 6.96
C LEU A 196 9.36 -15.01 7.87
N MET A 197 10.08 -13.96 7.47
CA MET A 197 11.17 -13.38 8.27
C MET A 197 10.64 -12.66 9.52
N TYR A 198 9.34 -12.39 9.55
CA TYR A 198 8.65 -11.75 10.66
C TYR A 198 7.81 -12.79 11.41
N PRO A 199 7.86 -12.81 12.75
CA PRO A 199 7.00 -13.68 13.53
C PRO A 199 5.53 -13.33 13.25
N TYR A 200 4.69 -14.36 13.12
CA TYR A 200 3.27 -14.18 12.84
C TYR A 200 2.58 -13.31 13.90
N GLU A 201 2.96 -13.45 15.17
CA GLU A 201 2.46 -12.63 16.26
C GLU A 201 3.62 -12.00 17.03
N VAL A 202 3.39 -10.79 17.52
CA VAL A 202 4.30 -10.06 18.40
C VAL A 202 3.54 -9.57 19.63
N TYR A 203 4.20 -9.59 20.79
CA TYR A 203 3.59 -9.25 22.09
C TYR A 203 4.37 -8.16 22.79
N ASP A 204 3.63 -7.23 23.42
CA ASP A 204 4.18 -6.16 24.26
C ASP A 204 5.35 -5.39 23.60
N VAL A 205 5.26 -5.18 22.28
CA VAL A 205 6.26 -4.44 21.50
C VAL A 205 6.06 -2.95 21.73
N GLN A 206 7.16 -2.21 21.90
CA GLN A 206 7.10 -0.76 22.06
C GLN A 206 6.88 -0.08 20.70
N GLY A 207 6.00 0.91 20.68
CA GLY A 207 5.75 1.74 19.52
C GLY A 207 5.37 3.18 19.84
N VAL A 208 5.43 4.02 18.81
CA VAL A 208 5.02 5.42 18.79
C VAL A 208 3.91 5.57 17.75
N LEU A 209 2.79 6.17 18.12
CA LEU A 209 1.73 6.51 17.19
C LEU A 209 2.19 7.69 16.31
N ILE A 210 2.42 7.49 15.02
CA ILE A 210 2.97 8.51 14.11
C ILE A 210 1.91 9.13 13.19
N SER A 211 0.74 8.49 13.09
CA SER A 211 -0.47 9.03 12.46
C SER A 211 -1.68 8.50 13.20
N GLU A 212 -2.91 8.81 12.75
CA GLU A 212 -4.12 8.30 13.40
C GLU A 212 -4.19 6.75 13.50
N ARG A 213 -3.46 6.03 12.64
CA ARG A 213 -3.45 4.56 12.61
C ARG A 213 -2.06 3.95 12.58
N ASN A 214 -1.05 4.63 12.04
CA ASN A 214 0.26 4.02 11.85
C ASN A 214 1.07 4.10 13.13
N ILE A 215 1.74 3.00 13.45
CA ILE A 215 2.69 2.90 14.55
C ILE A 215 4.09 2.71 13.97
N TYR A 216 5.05 3.41 14.57
CA TYR A 216 6.47 3.15 14.39
C TYR A 216 6.96 2.30 15.55
N SER A 217 7.74 1.25 15.25
CA SER A 217 8.48 0.48 16.23
C SER A 217 9.93 0.37 15.77
N ALA A 218 10.87 0.57 16.69
CA ALA A 218 12.30 0.44 16.42
C ALA A 218 12.71 -1.01 16.14
N ASP A 219 11.95 -1.99 16.66
CA ASP A 219 12.19 -3.43 16.45
C ASP A 219 11.80 -3.88 15.04
N TYR A 220 10.77 -3.22 14.46
CA TYR A 220 10.22 -3.52 13.14
C TYR A 220 10.12 -2.26 12.24
N PRO A 221 11.24 -1.56 11.95
CA PRO A 221 11.19 -0.25 11.31
C PRO A 221 10.83 -0.31 9.81
N ASP A 222 11.06 -1.46 9.16
CA ASP A 222 10.74 -1.76 7.76
C ASP A 222 9.43 -2.50 7.55
N VAL A 223 8.59 -2.61 8.59
CA VAL A 223 7.24 -3.16 8.47
C VAL A 223 6.21 -2.08 8.81
N ARG A 224 5.12 -2.08 8.05
CA ARG A 224 3.97 -1.24 8.37
C ARG A 224 3.23 -1.84 9.58
N ILE A 225 3.00 -1.05 10.62
CA ILE A 225 2.21 -1.45 11.79
C ILE A 225 1.01 -0.52 11.88
N VAL A 226 -0.21 -1.07 11.98
CA VAL A 226 -1.46 -0.31 11.90
C VAL A 226 -2.45 -0.69 12.99
N LEU A 227 -3.11 0.31 13.54
CA LEU A 227 -4.31 0.14 14.37
C LEU A 227 -5.49 -0.28 13.49
N ALA A 228 -5.97 -1.50 13.72
CA ALA A 228 -7.16 -2.03 13.06
C ALA A 228 -8.40 -1.23 13.48
N TYR A 229 -8.52 -0.98 14.78
CA TYR A 229 -9.65 -0.28 15.39
C TYR A 229 -9.18 1.00 16.10
N VAL A 230 -9.78 2.14 15.75
CA VAL A 230 -9.52 3.44 16.38
C VAL A 230 -10.78 3.92 17.10
N LYS A 231 -10.79 3.83 18.43
CA LYS A 231 -11.92 4.29 19.26
C LYS A 231 -11.94 5.81 19.36
N ARG A 232 -13.06 6.45 18.96
CA ARG A 232 -13.20 7.92 18.96
C ARG A 232 -13.06 8.56 20.35
N GLU A 233 -13.52 7.88 21.40
CA GLU A 233 -13.55 8.39 22.78
C GLU A 233 -12.23 8.19 23.56
N ARG A 234 -11.35 7.29 23.10
CA ARG A 234 -10.07 6.95 23.75
C ARG A 234 -8.92 7.09 22.75
N ARG A 235 -8.79 8.26 22.13
CA ARG A 235 -7.69 8.52 21.20
C ARG A 235 -6.39 8.63 21.97
N THR A 236 -5.50 7.66 21.79
CA THR A 236 -4.08 7.91 22.07
C THR A 236 -3.64 9.04 21.13
N PRO A 237 -3.09 10.14 21.64
CA PRO A 237 -2.66 11.23 20.78
C PRO A 237 -1.50 10.77 19.89
N VAL A 238 -1.42 11.31 18.67
CA VAL A 238 -0.22 11.16 17.83
C VAL A 238 0.99 11.66 18.62
N GLY A 239 2.13 10.99 18.49
CA GLY A 239 3.32 11.15 19.33
C GLY A 239 3.28 10.35 20.64
N GLY A 240 2.12 9.79 20.99
CA GLY A 240 1.95 8.91 22.15
C GLY A 240 2.74 7.60 22.02
N ARG A 241 3.35 7.17 23.13
CA ARG A 241 4.03 5.88 23.23
C ARG A 241 3.08 4.81 23.75
N MET A 242 3.25 3.58 23.27
CA MET A 242 2.40 2.44 23.63
C MET A 242 3.19 1.13 23.60
N TYR A 243 2.67 0.15 24.34
CA TYR A 243 2.94 -1.26 24.09
C TYR A 243 1.79 -1.87 23.31
N PHE A 244 2.09 -2.72 22.33
CA PHE A 244 1.08 -3.35 21.50
C PHE A 244 1.35 -4.82 21.25
N THR A 245 0.28 -5.55 20.99
CA THR A 245 0.27 -6.92 20.49
C THR A 245 -0.37 -6.91 19.10
N ALA A 246 0.25 -7.59 18.13
CA ALA A 246 -0.18 -7.53 16.73
C ALA A 246 0.02 -8.85 15.97
N TYR A 247 -0.83 -9.08 14.98
CA TYR A 247 -0.72 -10.17 14.01
C TYR A 247 -0.19 -9.68 12.68
N TYR A 248 0.69 -10.43 12.05
CA TYR A 248 1.16 -10.15 10.71
C TYR A 248 0.11 -10.60 9.68
N SER A 249 -0.52 -9.63 9.02
CA SER A 249 -1.42 -9.88 7.90
C SER A 249 -0.60 -9.96 6.61
N VAL A 250 -0.49 -11.17 6.06
CA VAL A 250 0.17 -11.41 4.77
C VAL A 250 -0.46 -10.61 3.62
N PRO A 251 -1.80 -10.56 3.46
CA PRO A 251 -2.41 -9.80 2.38
C PRO A 251 -2.15 -8.29 2.47
N LEU A 252 -2.12 -7.74 3.69
CA LEU A 252 -1.81 -6.33 3.91
C LEU A 252 -0.31 -6.02 3.97
N GLN A 253 0.53 -7.07 4.05
CA GLN A 253 1.97 -6.99 4.32
C GLN A 253 2.28 -6.07 5.53
N SER A 254 1.47 -6.17 6.58
CA SER A 254 1.53 -5.27 7.73
C SER A 254 1.14 -5.98 9.03
N TYR A 255 1.67 -5.49 10.14
CA TYR A 255 1.20 -5.87 11.48
C TYR A 255 -0.10 -5.13 11.80
N VAL A 256 -1.13 -5.89 12.11
CA VAL A 256 -2.46 -5.42 12.52
C VAL A 256 -2.52 -5.52 14.03
N VAL A 257 -2.60 -4.37 14.70
CA VAL A 257 -2.63 -4.30 16.17
C VAL A 257 -3.97 -4.79 16.69
N ARG A 258 -3.91 -5.83 17.53
CA ARG A 258 -5.01 -6.43 18.27
C ARG A 258 -5.36 -5.59 19.48
N SER A 259 -4.36 -5.34 20.32
CA SER A 259 -4.51 -4.62 21.58
C SER A 259 -3.29 -3.74 21.84
N TYR A 260 -3.51 -2.66 22.57
CA TYR A 260 -2.44 -1.76 22.99
C TYR A 260 -2.77 -1.10 24.33
N ARG A 261 -1.72 -0.70 25.04
CA ARG A 261 -1.80 0.07 26.28
C ARG A 261 -0.86 1.27 26.20
N SER A 262 -1.28 2.39 26.79
CA SER A 262 -0.42 3.58 26.86
C SER A 262 0.81 3.29 27.71
N PHE A 263 1.94 3.86 27.30
CA PHE A 263 3.20 3.81 28.02
C PHE A 263 3.45 5.17 28.69
N GLU A 264 3.75 5.18 29.99
CA GLU A 264 3.85 6.39 30.83
C GLU A 264 5.03 7.32 30.52
N GLN A 265 5.77 7.07 29.44
CA GLN A 265 6.85 7.95 29.01
C GLN A 265 6.29 9.17 28.26
N LYS A 266 6.97 10.32 28.41
CA LYS A 266 6.58 11.59 27.78
C LYS A 266 6.39 11.39 26.25
N PRO A 267 5.23 11.80 25.70
CA PRO A 267 4.98 11.71 24.26
C PRO A 267 5.87 12.69 23.48
N PHE A 268 6.02 12.42 22.19
CA PHE A 268 6.62 13.39 21.27
C PHE A 268 5.71 14.62 21.13
N ILE A 269 6.32 15.79 20.97
CA ILE A 269 5.60 17.00 20.60
C ILE A 269 5.23 16.87 19.13
N VAL A 270 3.96 17.16 18.80
CA VAL A 270 3.43 17.00 17.44
C VAL A 270 2.94 18.33 16.90
N LYS A 271 3.29 18.60 15.64
CA LYS A 271 2.85 19.76 14.87
C LYS A 271 2.07 19.28 13.65
N LEU A 272 0.92 19.89 13.36
CA LEU A 272 0.18 19.65 12.11
C LEU A 272 0.86 20.39 10.96
N PHE A 273 0.93 19.76 9.80
CA PHE A 273 1.52 20.29 8.58
C PHE A 273 0.62 20.01 7.37
N ASP A 274 0.80 20.75 6.27
CA ASP A 274 0.01 20.63 5.03
C ASP A 274 -1.51 20.55 5.29
N PHE A 275 -2.05 21.58 5.94
CA PHE A 275 -3.47 21.68 6.32
C PHE A 275 -3.99 20.50 7.18
N GLY A 276 -3.09 19.86 7.95
CA GLY A 276 -3.41 18.74 8.82
C GLY A 276 -3.38 17.38 8.13
N SER A 277 -2.92 17.30 6.89
CA SER A 277 -2.72 16.02 6.19
C SER A 277 -1.51 15.24 6.73
N LEU A 278 -0.55 15.93 7.37
CA LEU A 278 0.65 15.34 7.94
C LEU A 278 0.85 15.74 9.41
N PHE A 279 1.32 14.76 10.19
CA PHE A 279 1.77 14.97 11.57
C PHE A 279 3.29 14.97 11.59
N LEU A 280 3.88 16.05 12.10
CA LEU A 280 5.33 16.14 12.30
C LEU A 280 5.68 15.90 13.76
N LEU A 281 6.64 15.02 14.00
CA LEU A 281 7.20 14.78 15.33
C LEU A 281 8.39 15.71 15.55
N GLU A 282 8.43 16.40 16.69
CA GLU A 282 9.61 17.15 17.10
C GLU A 282 10.69 16.19 17.60
N VAL A 283 11.88 16.27 17.01
CA VAL A 283 13.00 15.40 17.34
C VAL A 283 14.28 16.21 17.41
N ASN A 284 15.14 15.84 18.34
CA ASN A 284 16.49 16.35 18.38
C ASN A 284 17.39 15.43 17.52
N VAL A 285 18.10 16.00 16.56
CA VAL A 285 18.97 15.28 15.63
C VAL A 285 20.41 15.76 15.72
N LYS A 286 21.35 14.86 15.40
CA LYS A 286 22.78 15.16 15.38
C LYS A 286 23.44 14.48 14.19
N TRP A 287 24.27 15.24 13.48
CA TRP A 287 25.15 14.69 12.46
C TRP A 287 26.45 14.19 13.11
N ASP A 288 26.87 12.98 12.74
CA ASP A 288 28.12 12.36 13.18
C ASP A 288 29.06 12.18 11.98
N GLN A 289 30.38 12.20 12.23
CA GLN A 289 31.41 12.19 11.18
C GLN A 289 31.38 10.96 10.26
N ASP A 290 30.91 9.83 10.78
CA ASP A 290 30.83 8.58 10.02
C ASP A 290 29.61 8.49 9.10
N LEU A 291 28.71 9.47 9.14
CA LEU A 291 27.51 9.50 8.32
C LEU A 291 27.70 10.36 7.06
N PRO A 292 27.21 9.91 5.89
CA PRO A 292 27.09 10.79 4.74
C PRO A 292 26.29 12.05 5.10
N MET A 293 26.74 13.22 4.64
CA MET A 293 26.06 14.48 4.92
C MET A 293 24.58 14.41 4.47
N GLY A 294 23.67 14.89 5.32
CA GLY A 294 22.22 14.79 5.12
C GLY A 294 21.55 13.63 5.89
N TYR A 295 22.32 12.67 6.41
CA TYR A 295 21.80 11.67 7.36
C TYR A 295 22.17 12.05 8.79
N LEU A 296 21.19 12.07 9.70
CA LEU A 296 21.40 12.44 11.09
C LEU A 296 20.82 11.36 12.02
N TRP A 297 21.47 11.13 13.15
CA TRP A 297 20.89 10.27 14.19
C TRP A 297 19.86 11.06 14.99
N SER A 298 18.68 10.48 15.20
CA SER A 298 17.80 10.92 16.28
C SER A 298 18.50 10.75 17.63
N ARG A 299 18.25 11.65 18.58
CA ARG A 299 18.78 11.55 19.94
C ARG A 299 18.39 10.20 20.56
N ASN A 300 19.34 9.54 21.20
CA ASN A 300 19.20 8.18 21.74
C ASN A 300 18.78 7.11 20.71
N LYS A 301 18.84 7.43 19.40
CA LYS A 301 18.45 6.57 18.28
C LYS A 301 17.00 6.07 18.32
N GLU A 302 16.12 6.75 19.05
CA GLU A 302 14.73 6.29 19.25
C GLU A 302 13.93 6.19 17.95
N LEU A 303 14.21 7.04 16.95
CA LEU A 303 13.60 7.00 15.63
C LEU A 303 14.58 6.52 14.54
N GLY A 304 15.75 6.02 14.94
CA GLY A 304 16.82 5.63 14.03
C GLY A 304 17.46 6.82 13.30
N LEU A 305 17.89 6.57 12.06
CA LEU A 305 18.48 7.54 11.16
C LEU A 305 17.37 8.36 10.49
N ILE A 306 17.61 9.67 10.34
CA ILE A 306 16.72 10.63 9.69
C ILE A 306 17.43 11.22 8.48
N TYR A 307 16.76 11.25 7.33
CA TYR A 307 17.29 11.80 6.09
C TYR A 307 16.71 13.18 5.80
N ASP A 308 17.58 14.17 5.58
CA ASP A 308 17.22 15.51 5.13
C ASP A 308 17.06 15.53 3.60
N SER A 309 15.96 14.94 3.11
CA SER A 309 15.71 14.82 1.65
C SER A 309 15.62 16.17 0.95
N ASP A 310 15.10 17.17 1.66
CA ASP A 310 14.80 18.49 1.11
C ASP A 310 15.96 19.47 1.35
N GLY A 311 16.99 19.04 2.09
CA GLY A 311 18.20 19.80 2.36
C GLY A 311 18.01 21.00 3.29
N LEU A 312 17.01 20.96 4.18
CA LEU A 312 16.65 22.07 5.07
C LEU A 312 17.73 22.38 6.11
N LEU A 313 18.41 21.35 6.62
CA LEU A 313 19.51 21.50 7.58
C LEU A 313 20.88 21.65 6.93
N VAL A 314 20.99 21.43 5.62
CA VAL A 314 22.26 21.53 4.88
C VAL A 314 23.02 22.84 5.18
N PRO A 315 22.39 24.02 5.20
CA PRO A 315 23.11 25.25 5.56
C PRO A 315 23.73 25.21 6.96
N ALA A 316 23.02 24.65 7.94
CA ALA A 316 23.53 24.51 9.30
C ALA A 316 24.69 23.49 9.41
N LEU A 317 24.72 22.49 8.52
CA LEU A 317 25.81 21.50 8.37
C LEU A 317 27.04 22.07 7.63
N LEU A 318 26.86 23.12 6.83
CA LEU A 318 27.98 23.84 6.20
C LEU A 318 28.55 24.96 7.09
N GLY A 319 27.84 25.32 8.17
CA GLY A 319 28.27 26.36 9.10
C GLY A 319 29.40 25.93 10.04
N LYS A 320 29.75 26.82 10.98
CA LYS A 320 30.89 26.65 11.91
C LYS A 320 30.76 25.51 12.93
N SER A 321 29.58 24.93 13.11
CA SER A 321 29.31 23.96 14.20
C SER A 321 28.50 22.75 13.75
N PRO A 322 28.93 22.02 12.70
CA PRO A 322 28.09 21.06 11.99
C PRO A 322 27.62 19.87 12.86
N TYR A 323 28.35 19.55 13.93
CA TYR A 323 28.05 18.46 14.86
C TYR A 323 27.15 18.85 16.04
N ALA A 324 26.77 20.13 16.15
CA ALA A 324 25.88 20.58 17.21
C ALA A 324 24.46 20.08 16.94
N SER A 325 23.85 19.53 17.99
CA SER A 325 22.50 18.97 17.96
C SER A 325 21.44 20.04 17.66
N VAL A 326 20.41 19.67 16.90
CA VAL A 326 19.40 20.60 16.39
C VAL A 326 18.00 20.01 16.58
N HIS A 327 17.03 20.85 16.94
CA HIS A 327 15.62 20.47 17.00
C HIS A 327 14.95 20.66 15.63
N VAL A 328 14.31 19.61 15.13
CA VAL A 328 13.63 19.56 13.83
C VAL A 328 12.28 18.86 13.94
N TYR A 329 11.46 19.03 12.92
CA TYR A 329 10.19 18.34 12.76
C TYR A 329 10.27 17.35 11.61
N VAL A 330 9.95 16.09 11.89
CA VAL A 330 10.06 14.99 10.91
C VAL A 330 8.72 14.34 10.61
N ALA A 331 8.56 13.87 9.38
CA ALA A 331 7.41 13.10 8.92
C ALA A 331 7.79 11.65 8.61
N ASP A 332 6.85 10.72 8.79
CA ASP A 332 6.97 9.32 8.35
C ASP A 332 6.94 9.26 6.81
N THR A 333 7.96 8.63 6.21
CA THR A 333 8.05 8.37 4.76
C THR A 333 7.69 6.93 4.40
N GLY A 334 7.21 6.17 5.40
CA GLY A 334 6.82 4.79 5.28
C GLY A 334 7.95 3.81 5.63
N PRO A 335 7.64 2.50 5.63
CA PRO A 335 8.53 1.48 6.19
C PRO A 335 9.94 1.50 5.59
N SER A 336 10.96 1.57 6.45
CA SER A 336 12.37 1.54 6.08
C SER A 336 13.23 1.24 7.31
N ARG A 337 14.24 0.35 7.15
CA ARG A 337 15.27 0.17 8.20
C ARG A 337 16.32 1.25 8.15
N LEU A 338 16.57 1.82 6.97
CA LEU A 338 17.59 2.84 6.78
C LEU A 338 17.11 4.16 7.37
N SER A 339 16.04 4.74 6.82
CA SER A 339 15.53 6.06 7.21
C SER A 339 14.04 6.15 6.96
N ARG A 340 13.24 5.89 8.00
CA ARG A 340 11.78 5.97 7.96
C ARG A 340 11.24 7.40 8.09
N PHE A 341 12.06 8.31 8.60
CA PHE A 341 11.65 9.69 8.85
C PHE A 341 12.46 10.67 8.00
N SER A 342 11.79 11.69 7.48
CA SER A 342 12.42 12.80 6.76
C SER A 342 12.12 14.13 7.43
N ILE A 343 13.08 15.04 7.42
CA ILE A 343 12.89 16.41 7.93
C ILE A 343 11.94 17.16 6.99
N LYS A 344 10.94 17.84 7.56
CA LYS A 344 9.98 18.66 6.83
C LYS A 344 9.88 20.09 7.32
N ASP A 345 10.29 20.33 8.55
CA ASP A 345 10.30 21.68 9.11
C ASP A 345 11.36 21.82 10.21
N LEU A 346 11.71 23.06 10.53
CA LEU A 346 12.75 23.43 11.49
C LEU A 346 12.15 24.12 12.71
N SER A 347 12.77 23.92 13.88
CA SER A 347 12.44 24.74 15.06
C SER A 347 12.93 26.18 14.90
N ASP A 348 12.36 27.15 15.62
CA ASP A 348 12.79 28.57 15.56
C ASP A 348 14.29 28.77 15.84
N ALA A 349 14.88 27.91 16.68
CA ALA A 349 16.32 27.94 16.95
C ALA A 349 17.13 27.39 15.75
N ALA A 350 16.64 26.33 15.11
CA ALA A 350 17.25 25.75 13.91
C ALA A 350 17.12 26.70 12.72
N THR A 351 15.97 27.32 12.52
CA THR A 351 15.71 28.30 11.47
C THR A 351 16.66 29.49 11.59
N ARG A 352 16.76 30.12 12.77
CA ARG A 352 17.74 31.21 13.00
C ARG A 352 19.17 30.82 12.68
N ARG A 353 19.55 29.57 12.98
CA ARG A 353 20.89 29.07 12.68
C ARG A 353 21.11 28.85 11.18
N VAL A 354 20.11 28.33 10.48
CA VAL A 354 20.11 28.19 9.02
C VAL A 354 20.19 29.57 8.37
N ASP A 355 19.35 30.51 8.80
CA ASP A 355 19.30 31.88 8.29
C ASP A 355 20.63 32.62 8.47
N ALA A 356 21.28 32.46 9.62
CA ALA A 356 22.60 33.04 9.86
C ALA A 356 23.67 32.57 8.86
N VAL A 357 23.54 31.37 8.29
CA VAL A 357 24.46 30.89 7.24
C VAL A 357 23.97 31.33 5.86
N THR A 358 22.68 31.15 5.55
CA THR A 358 22.12 31.45 4.22
C THR A 358 22.24 32.94 3.87
N CYS A 359 22.13 33.85 4.85
CA CYS A 359 22.26 35.30 4.64
C CYS A 359 23.72 35.76 4.44
N ASN A 360 24.68 35.08 5.07
CA ASN A 360 26.11 35.45 4.98
C ASN A 360 26.82 34.82 3.77
N GLY A 361 26.14 33.91 3.05
CA GLY A 361 26.70 33.18 1.92
C GLY A 361 27.55 31.97 2.35
N TYR A 362 27.91 31.15 1.38
CA TYR A 362 28.67 29.92 1.60
C TYR A 362 30.13 30.11 1.19
N THR A 363 31.04 29.52 1.94
CA THR A 363 32.44 29.39 1.50
C THR A 363 32.50 28.50 0.26
N ASP A 364 33.32 28.89 -0.71
CA ASP A 364 33.61 28.04 -1.86
C ASP A 364 34.15 26.68 -1.39
N ILE A 365 33.61 25.61 -1.96
CA ILE A 365 34.03 24.24 -1.69
C ILE A 365 35.05 23.84 -2.75
N SER A 366 36.12 23.15 -2.34
CA SER A 366 37.09 22.55 -3.25
C SER A 366 37.29 21.09 -2.87
N ASP A 367 36.95 20.19 -3.79
CA ASP A 367 37.00 18.74 -3.54
C ASP A 367 37.15 17.94 -4.84
N SER A 368 37.27 16.62 -4.70
CA SER A 368 37.13 15.67 -5.80
C SER A 368 35.68 15.17 -5.88
N GLY A 369 35.13 15.14 -7.09
CA GLY A 369 33.75 14.73 -7.34
C GLY A 369 33.63 13.81 -8.55
N LEU A 370 32.62 12.95 -8.52
CA LEU A 370 32.25 12.08 -9.63
C LEU A 370 31.22 12.81 -10.49
N PHE A 371 31.51 12.98 -11.78
CA PHE A 371 30.52 13.49 -12.72
C PHE A 371 29.43 12.44 -12.98
N LEU A 372 28.18 12.74 -12.64
CA LEU A 372 27.05 11.82 -12.78
C LEU A 372 26.40 11.86 -14.18
N GLY A 373 26.76 12.85 -15.00
CA GLY A 373 25.94 13.25 -16.14
C GLY A 373 24.84 14.24 -15.71
N ASN A 374 24.07 14.74 -16.69
CA ASN A 374 23.01 15.75 -16.49
C ASN A 374 23.52 16.95 -15.66
N ASP A 375 24.71 17.42 -16.02
CA ASP A 375 25.39 18.57 -15.43
C ASP A 375 25.69 18.44 -13.93
N SER A 376 25.53 17.26 -13.32
CA SER A 376 25.67 17.08 -11.88
C SER A 376 26.98 16.42 -11.46
N VAL A 377 27.48 16.85 -10.30
CA VAL A 377 28.68 16.32 -9.66
C VAL A 377 28.32 15.78 -8.27
N LEU A 378 28.78 14.57 -7.96
CA LEU A 378 28.68 13.97 -6.65
C LEU A 378 30.01 14.08 -5.91
N ALA A 379 30.05 14.83 -4.82
CA ALA A 379 31.17 14.80 -3.89
C ALA A 379 30.78 14.01 -2.64
N SER A 380 31.55 12.99 -2.28
CA SER A 380 31.21 12.06 -1.19
C SER A 380 31.09 12.75 0.18
N ARG A 381 31.96 13.74 0.45
CA ARG A 381 31.91 14.57 1.67
C ARG A 381 30.68 15.47 1.73
N TYR A 382 30.16 15.85 0.56
CA TYR A 382 29.05 16.78 0.40
C TYR A 382 27.84 16.07 -0.24
N TYR A 383 27.56 14.86 0.24
CA TYR A 383 26.64 13.90 -0.39
C TYR A 383 25.25 14.48 -0.74
N CYS A 384 24.68 15.31 0.13
CA CYS A 384 23.37 15.94 -0.07
C CYS A 384 23.41 17.28 -0.83
N LEU A 385 24.58 17.81 -1.20
CA LEU A 385 24.66 19.05 -1.97
C LEU A 385 24.28 18.84 -3.43
N LYS A 386 23.52 19.81 -3.94
CA LYS A 386 23.33 20.02 -5.37
C LYS A 386 24.54 20.78 -5.91
N ILE A 387 25.49 20.04 -6.49
CA ILE A 387 26.64 20.59 -7.19
C ILE A 387 26.42 20.36 -8.68
N VAL A 388 26.39 21.45 -9.44
CA VAL A 388 26.08 21.41 -10.87
C VAL A 388 26.98 22.33 -11.69
N PHE A 389 27.22 21.93 -12.93
CA PHE A 389 27.68 22.81 -13.99
C PHE A 389 26.53 23.69 -14.47
N ASP A 390 26.89 24.84 -15.02
CA ASP A 390 25.99 25.78 -15.69
C ASP A 390 26.73 26.57 -16.77
N GLU A 391 26.07 27.57 -17.34
CA GLU A 391 26.61 28.43 -18.40
C GLU A 391 27.83 29.25 -17.95
N ASN A 392 27.98 29.50 -16.64
CA ASN A 392 29.08 30.28 -16.08
C ASN A 392 30.29 29.41 -15.69
N SER A 393 30.18 28.09 -15.85
CA SER A 393 31.22 27.14 -15.49
C SER A 393 32.35 27.10 -16.53
N GLN A 394 33.60 26.89 -16.10
CA GLN A 394 34.77 26.74 -16.99
C GLN A 394 34.50 25.74 -18.13
N GLU A 395 34.74 26.14 -19.38
CA GLU A 395 34.44 25.36 -20.59
C GLU A 395 35.04 23.94 -20.62
N GLY A 396 34.49 23.11 -21.51
CA GLY A 396 34.96 21.74 -21.78
C GLY A 396 34.24 20.65 -20.98
N TRP A 397 33.48 21.01 -19.94
CA TRP A 397 32.78 20.04 -19.08
C TRP A 397 31.71 19.24 -19.84
N LYS A 398 31.12 19.81 -20.89
CA LYS A 398 30.14 19.11 -21.77
C LYS A 398 30.71 17.87 -22.47
N LYS A 399 32.05 17.73 -22.53
CA LYS A 399 32.74 16.56 -23.10
C LYS A 399 33.01 15.46 -22.05
N LEU A 400 32.73 15.71 -20.77
CA LEU A 400 32.93 14.74 -19.70
C LEU A 400 31.99 13.55 -19.88
N ARG A 401 32.54 12.36 -19.67
CA ARG A 401 31.75 11.13 -19.62
C ARG A 401 31.28 10.89 -18.19
N PRO A 402 30.02 10.48 -17.98
CA PRO A 402 29.54 10.03 -16.67
C PRO A 402 30.47 8.97 -16.06
N GLY A 403 30.74 9.08 -14.77
CA GLY A 403 31.71 8.25 -14.06
C GLY A 403 33.14 8.80 -14.04
N THR A 404 33.39 9.95 -14.68
CA THR A 404 34.70 10.61 -14.64
C THR A 404 34.89 11.37 -13.33
N TRP A 405 36.04 11.18 -12.70
CA TRP A 405 36.44 11.96 -11.53
C TRP A 405 37.03 13.31 -11.94
N ILE A 406 36.59 14.37 -11.27
CA ILE A 406 37.08 15.74 -11.45
C ILE A 406 37.52 16.32 -10.11
N LYS A 407 38.55 17.17 -10.12
CA LYS A 407 38.79 18.14 -9.05
C LYS A 407 38.05 19.41 -9.42
N PHE A 408 37.28 19.96 -8.51
CA PHE A 408 36.47 21.14 -8.77
C PHE A 408 36.54 22.14 -7.62
N THR A 409 36.30 23.41 -7.94
CA THR A 409 35.92 24.44 -6.98
C THR A 409 34.51 24.91 -7.33
N ALA A 410 33.62 24.95 -6.35
CA ALA A 410 32.25 25.40 -6.55
C ALA A 410 31.84 26.43 -5.50
N GLY A 411 31.00 27.38 -5.90
CA GLY A 411 30.44 28.40 -5.01
C GLY A 411 28.92 28.44 -5.08
N SER A 412 28.29 28.92 -4.02
CA SER A 412 26.84 29.15 -3.97
C SER A 412 26.58 30.58 -3.51
N SER A 413 25.59 31.23 -4.11
CA SER A 413 25.07 32.52 -3.62
C SER A 413 24.34 32.35 -2.29
N CYS A 414 23.91 33.47 -1.68
CA CYS A 414 23.01 33.46 -0.53
C CYS A 414 21.69 32.74 -0.85
N GLY A 415 21.02 32.24 0.19
CA GLY A 415 19.80 31.43 0.08
C GLY A 415 20.05 29.93 0.14
N LEU A 416 19.24 29.13 -0.57
CA LEU A 416 19.35 27.68 -0.56
C LEU A 416 20.66 27.21 -1.24
N PRO A 417 21.38 26.21 -0.66
CA PRO A 417 22.62 25.70 -1.22
C PRO A 417 22.44 25.16 -2.65
N ASN A 418 22.98 25.87 -3.63
CA ASN A 418 23.00 25.45 -5.03
C ASN A 418 24.37 25.77 -5.63
N PHE A 419 25.30 24.83 -5.46
CA PHE A 419 26.70 25.04 -5.77
C PHE A 419 26.94 24.93 -7.26
N LYS A 420 27.52 25.98 -7.84
CA LYS A 420 27.92 26.07 -9.24
C LYS A 420 29.42 25.87 -9.35
N VAL A 421 29.82 24.94 -10.22
CA VAL A 421 31.24 24.67 -10.46
C VAL A 421 31.87 25.86 -11.18
N LYS A 422 32.86 26.50 -10.54
CA LYS A 422 33.58 27.65 -11.10
C LYS A 422 34.75 27.19 -11.96
N SER A 423 35.58 26.29 -11.41
CA SER A 423 36.74 25.71 -12.08
C SER A 423 36.79 24.21 -11.88
N TRP A 424 37.36 23.49 -12.85
CA TRP A 424 37.52 22.04 -12.76
C TRP A 424 38.70 21.53 -13.59
N SER A 425 39.18 20.34 -13.22
CA SER A 425 40.16 19.56 -13.98
C SER A 425 39.91 18.07 -13.79
N THR A 426 40.32 17.23 -14.75
CA THR A 426 40.22 15.78 -14.59
C THR A 426 41.11 15.31 -13.44
N ALA A 427 40.54 14.57 -12.49
CA ALA A 427 41.31 14.02 -11.39
C ALA A 427 42.10 12.79 -11.86
N ILE A 428 43.42 12.87 -11.80
CA ILE A 428 44.32 11.72 -11.94
C ILE A 428 44.80 11.39 -10.53
N ASP A 429 43.94 10.77 -9.72
CA ASP A 429 44.29 10.30 -8.39
C ASP A 429 44.24 8.76 -8.41
N PRO A 430 45.37 8.06 -8.15
CA PRO A 430 45.41 6.59 -8.15
C PRO A 430 44.53 5.96 -7.06
N LEU A 431 44.11 6.72 -6.04
CA LEU A 431 43.19 6.25 -5.00
C LEU A 431 41.71 6.27 -5.46
N LEU A 432 41.39 7.05 -6.50
CA LEU A 432 40.04 7.14 -7.03
C LEU A 432 39.79 5.98 -8.01
N LEU A 433 39.09 4.96 -7.52
CA LEU A 433 38.73 3.81 -8.35
C LEU A 433 37.82 4.24 -9.51
N PRO A 434 38.07 3.77 -10.74
CA PRO A 434 37.19 4.04 -11.87
C PRO A 434 35.81 3.44 -11.61
N VAL A 435 34.79 4.26 -11.75
CA VAL A 435 33.39 3.85 -11.59
C VAL A 435 32.87 3.41 -12.95
N ARG A 436 32.46 2.15 -13.06
CA ARG A 436 31.79 1.67 -14.28
C ARG A 436 30.38 2.26 -14.33
N VAL A 437 30.00 2.76 -15.50
CA VAL A 437 28.71 3.39 -15.75
C VAL A 437 28.06 2.76 -16.97
N ILE A 438 26.74 2.56 -16.90
CA ILE A 438 25.93 2.05 -18.01
C ILE A 438 24.76 3.02 -18.22
N PRO A 439 24.52 3.51 -19.44
CA PRO A 439 23.33 4.30 -19.75
C PRO A 439 22.07 3.43 -19.63
N ILE A 440 21.04 3.99 -19.02
CA ILE A 440 19.71 3.39 -18.85
C ILE A 440 18.66 4.38 -19.35
N SER A 441 17.41 3.92 -19.54
CA SER A 441 16.34 4.74 -20.11
C SER A 441 16.16 6.10 -19.42
N ASN A 442 16.37 6.16 -18.10
CA ASN A 442 16.17 7.36 -17.28
C ASN A 442 17.48 7.91 -16.67
N GLY A 443 18.61 7.77 -17.36
CA GLY A 443 19.90 8.34 -16.93
C GLY A 443 21.02 7.29 -16.91
N TYR A 444 21.65 7.10 -15.74
CA TYR A 444 22.83 6.25 -15.62
C TYR A 444 22.74 5.31 -14.41
N ALA A 445 23.20 4.08 -14.62
CA ALA A 445 23.46 3.12 -13.55
C ALA A 445 24.96 3.06 -13.26
N PHE A 446 25.33 3.13 -11.99
CA PHE A 446 26.71 3.16 -11.52
C PHE A 446 27.04 1.90 -10.74
N LYS A 447 28.22 1.33 -10.98
CA LYS A 447 28.73 0.24 -10.17
C LYS A 447 29.18 0.77 -8.81
N ALA A 448 28.42 0.45 -7.78
CA ALA A 448 28.74 0.79 -6.40
C ALA A 448 29.42 -0.39 -5.69
N ARG A 449 30.32 -0.04 -4.78
CA ARG A 449 30.97 -0.96 -3.83
C ARG A 449 30.72 -0.43 -2.43
N GLY A 450 30.46 -1.32 -1.48
CA GLY A 450 30.25 -0.93 -0.09
C GLY A 450 30.08 -2.13 0.83
N TYR A 451 29.97 -1.86 2.13
CA TYR A 451 29.72 -2.87 3.14
C TYR A 451 28.24 -2.93 3.47
N PHE A 452 27.68 -4.13 3.56
CA PHE A 452 26.29 -4.31 3.94
C PHE A 452 26.14 -4.21 5.47
N GLU A 453 25.51 -3.13 5.93
CA GLU A 453 25.19 -2.91 7.34
C GLU A 453 23.82 -3.54 7.63
N GLN A 454 23.82 -4.73 8.24
CA GLN A 454 22.62 -5.55 8.42
C GLN A 454 21.54 -4.84 9.24
N GLU A 455 21.92 -4.11 10.29
CA GLU A 455 21.02 -3.35 11.16
C GLU A 455 20.20 -2.31 10.39
N LEU A 456 20.86 -1.58 9.48
CA LEU A 456 20.23 -0.58 8.61
C LEU A 456 19.62 -1.18 7.34
N SER A 457 19.93 -2.46 7.07
CA SER A 457 19.62 -3.13 5.80
C SER A 457 20.00 -2.29 4.58
N ALA A 458 21.18 -1.69 4.64
CA ALA A 458 21.70 -0.81 3.61
C ALA A 458 23.16 -1.12 3.32
N VAL A 459 23.58 -0.92 2.07
CA VAL A 459 24.99 -0.92 1.69
C VAL A 459 25.55 0.48 1.92
N LYS A 460 26.56 0.59 2.78
CA LYS A 460 27.33 1.82 3.00
C LYS A 460 28.45 1.91 1.97
N SER A 461 28.26 2.74 0.95
CA SER A 461 29.24 3.04 -0.09
C SER A 461 30.02 4.32 0.24
N PRO A 462 31.36 4.34 0.07
CA PRO A 462 32.16 5.56 0.27
C PRO A 462 31.89 6.63 -0.79
N ILE A 463 31.34 6.27 -1.94
CA ILE A 463 31.02 7.21 -3.03
C ILE A 463 29.55 7.59 -2.99
N PHE A 464 28.66 6.59 -2.90
CA PHE A 464 27.22 6.75 -3.07
C PHE A 464 26.43 6.79 -1.76
N GLY A 465 27.10 6.95 -0.61
CA GLY A 465 26.45 6.99 0.70
C GLY A 465 25.72 5.70 1.04
N PHE A 466 24.56 5.80 1.69
CA PHE A 466 23.73 4.63 1.99
C PHE A 466 22.81 4.27 0.83
N ILE A 467 22.74 2.97 0.53
CA ILE A 467 21.84 2.40 -0.47
C ILE A 467 20.97 1.35 0.22
N GLU A 468 19.68 1.65 0.37
CA GLU A 468 18.72 0.73 0.99
C GLU A 468 18.55 -0.55 0.16
N ILE A 469 18.54 -1.71 0.83
CA ILE A 469 18.37 -3.02 0.20
C ILE A 469 16.98 -3.59 0.53
N PRO A 470 16.12 -3.79 -0.49
CA PRO A 470 14.81 -4.42 -0.32
C PRO A 470 14.92 -5.81 0.32
N LEU A 471 13.94 -6.16 1.17
CA LEU A 471 13.91 -7.38 1.97
C LEU A 471 14.24 -8.65 1.16
N ASN A 472 13.59 -8.82 0.01
CA ASN A 472 13.77 -9.97 -0.88
C ASN A 472 15.17 -10.10 -1.51
N LYS A 473 16.01 -9.07 -1.43
CA LYS A 473 17.39 -9.06 -1.97
C LYS A 473 18.45 -9.11 -0.88
N ARG A 474 18.07 -9.05 0.41
CA ARG A 474 19.03 -9.00 1.53
C ARG A 474 19.85 -10.29 1.67
N SER A 475 19.26 -11.45 1.37
CA SER A 475 19.95 -12.74 1.41
C SER A 475 21.09 -12.85 0.38
N SER A 476 21.06 -12.04 -0.68
CA SER A 476 22.11 -11.97 -1.70
C SER A 476 23.25 -11.02 -1.34
N MET A 477 23.17 -10.32 -0.19
CA MET A 477 24.20 -9.40 0.25
C MET A 477 25.35 -10.14 0.93
N VAL A 478 26.58 -9.66 0.72
CA VAL A 478 27.75 -10.18 1.44
C VAL A 478 27.78 -9.52 2.82
N PRO A 479 27.73 -10.30 3.93
CA PRO A 479 27.86 -9.75 5.27
C PRO A 479 29.15 -8.94 5.41
N LYS A 480 29.11 -7.85 6.18
CA LYS A 480 30.24 -6.92 6.38
C LYS A 480 31.55 -7.63 6.72
N GLU A 481 31.50 -8.63 7.58
CA GLU A 481 32.66 -9.42 8.03
C GLU A 481 33.26 -10.30 6.92
N LYS A 482 32.47 -10.66 5.91
CA LYS A 482 32.88 -11.54 4.81
C LYS A 482 33.42 -10.77 3.60
N GLY A 483 33.17 -9.45 3.53
CA GLY A 483 33.77 -8.58 2.52
C GLY A 483 32.83 -7.54 1.94
N VAL A 484 33.19 -7.08 0.74
CA VAL A 484 32.53 -5.97 0.06
C VAL A 484 31.39 -6.49 -0.82
N THR A 485 30.24 -5.84 -0.71
CA THR A 485 29.10 -6.04 -1.61
C THR A 485 29.24 -5.15 -2.84
N ILE A 486 28.96 -5.71 -4.02
CA ILE A 486 28.97 -5.00 -5.30
C ILE A 486 27.55 -4.98 -5.86
N ILE A 487 27.03 -3.80 -6.16
CA ILE A 487 25.69 -3.58 -6.68
C ILE A 487 25.68 -2.47 -7.73
N TRP A 488 24.59 -2.39 -8.49
CA TRP A 488 24.34 -1.30 -9.42
C TRP A 488 23.28 -0.37 -8.87
N VAL A 489 23.57 0.93 -8.86
CA VAL A 489 22.72 1.96 -8.27
C VAL A 489 22.37 3.03 -9.29
N ARG A 490 21.24 3.70 -9.09
CA ARG A 490 20.83 4.87 -9.85
C ARG A 490 20.44 5.99 -8.90
N GLU A 491 20.58 7.23 -9.36
CA GLU A 491 20.05 8.38 -8.62
C GLU A 491 18.51 8.36 -8.71
N ASP A 492 17.86 8.65 -7.59
CA ASP A 492 16.41 8.81 -7.51
C ASP A 492 16.09 10.08 -6.70
N LYS A 493 15.89 11.19 -7.42
CA LYS A 493 15.66 12.50 -6.82
C LYS A 493 14.32 12.61 -6.09
N ALA A 494 13.38 11.71 -6.37
CA ALA A 494 12.07 11.70 -5.72
C ALA A 494 12.07 10.86 -4.43
N ASN A 495 13.11 10.07 -4.19
CA ASN A 495 13.17 9.20 -3.03
C ASN A 495 13.50 9.99 -1.75
N THR A 496 12.63 9.86 -0.74
CA THR A 496 12.74 10.54 0.55
C THR A 496 13.55 9.77 1.59
N LYS A 497 14.14 8.62 1.22
CA LYS A 497 14.93 7.75 2.13
C LYS A 497 16.41 7.72 1.79
N ALA A 498 16.74 7.83 0.50
CA ALA A 498 18.10 7.88 0.01
C ALA A 498 18.18 8.47 -1.39
N ARG A 499 19.25 9.24 -1.65
CA ARG A 499 19.54 9.81 -2.98
C ARG A 499 19.81 8.73 -4.05
N PHE A 500 20.48 7.63 -3.69
CA PHE A 500 20.75 6.52 -4.59
C PHE A 500 19.97 5.27 -4.17
N VAL A 501 19.39 4.59 -5.15
CA VAL A 501 18.60 3.36 -4.94
C VAL A 501 19.21 2.18 -5.69
N LEU A 502 18.98 0.99 -5.15
CA LEU A 502 19.37 -0.25 -5.80
C LEU A 502 18.66 -0.40 -7.15
N HIS A 503 19.42 -0.43 -8.24
CA HIS A 503 18.91 -0.70 -9.57
C HIS A 503 18.93 -2.20 -9.87
N SER A 504 20.09 -2.85 -9.72
CA SER A 504 20.24 -4.30 -9.97
C SER A 504 21.39 -4.91 -9.18
N LEU A 505 21.32 -6.23 -8.96
CA LEU A 505 22.41 -7.01 -8.35
C LEU A 505 23.45 -7.43 -9.40
N THR A 506 23.01 -7.64 -10.64
CA THR A 506 23.84 -8.01 -11.79
C THR A 506 24.03 -6.82 -12.72
N VAL A 507 24.97 -6.95 -13.67
CA VAL A 507 25.27 -5.91 -14.65
C VAL A 507 24.03 -5.59 -15.50
N PRO A 508 23.58 -4.33 -15.54
CA PRO A 508 22.49 -3.90 -16.42
C PRO A 508 22.82 -4.15 -17.89
N LYS A 509 21.79 -4.49 -18.68
CA LYS A 509 21.94 -4.51 -20.14
C LYS A 509 22.06 -3.06 -20.64
N PRO A 510 23.08 -2.70 -21.44
CA PRO A 510 23.15 -1.38 -22.05
C PRO A 510 21.98 -1.18 -23.02
N LEU A 511 21.48 0.06 -23.15
CA LEU A 511 20.63 0.40 -24.29
C LEU A 511 21.44 0.18 -25.58
N GLU A 512 20.86 -0.56 -26.53
CA GLU A 512 21.44 -0.69 -27.87
C GLU A 512 21.45 0.70 -28.53
N ALA A 513 22.63 1.08 -29.05
CA ALA A 513 22.88 2.39 -29.61
C ALA A 513 22.34 2.46 -31.05
N GLU A 514 21.06 2.78 -31.22
CA GLU A 514 20.54 3.21 -32.51
C GLU A 514 20.10 4.69 -32.44
N THR A 515 20.73 5.49 -33.30
CA THR A 515 20.39 6.86 -33.73
C THR A 515 20.58 8.03 -32.74
N MET A 516 21.82 8.52 -32.66
CA MET A 516 22.13 9.93 -32.35
C MET A 516 23.20 10.43 -33.36
N GLN A 517 22.80 10.70 -34.60
CA GLN A 517 23.54 11.53 -35.54
C GLN A 517 22.56 12.52 -36.19
N GLY A 518 22.83 13.82 -36.05
CA GLY A 518 22.20 14.85 -36.86
C GLY A 518 21.79 16.13 -36.11
N VAL A 519 22.76 17.00 -35.79
CA VAL A 519 22.50 18.45 -35.65
C VAL A 519 23.34 19.16 -36.70
N GLN A 520 22.69 19.66 -37.75
CA GLN A 520 23.11 20.85 -38.50
C GLN A 520 21.85 21.63 -38.87
N SER A 521 21.79 22.90 -38.46
CA SER A 521 20.88 23.92 -38.99
C SER A 521 21.52 24.57 -40.23
N PRO A 522 20.72 25.07 -41.19
CA PRO A 522 20.53 26.52 -41.26
C PRO A 522 19.09 26.98 -41.63
N ASN A 523 18.87 28.28 -41.42
CA ASN A 523 17.60 29.01 -41.37
C ASN A 523 16.83 29.24 -42.69
N ALA A 524 15.50 29.37 -42.50
CA ALA A 524 14.51 30.29 -43.10
C ALA A 524 14.07 30.16 -44.58
N VAL A 525 12.77 29.90 -44.83
CA VAL A 525 11.67 30.88 -45.07
C VAL A 525 10.40 30.15 -45.59
N ASN A 526 9.26 30.44 -44.94
CA ASN A 526 7.84 30.36 -45.33
C ASN A 526 7.22 29.14 -46.06
N GLY A 527 6.14 28.63 -45.44
CA GLY A 527 4.86 28.46 -46.15
C GLY A 527 4.16 27.10 -46.06
N VAL A 528 3.06 27.07 -45.30
CA VAL A 528 1.80 26.36 -45.57
C VAL A 528 1.75 24.83 -45.33
N GLU A 529 1.11 24.48 -44.20
CA GLU A 529 0.05 23.46 -44.02
C GLU A 529 0.10 22.10 -44.77
N LYS A 530 0.33 21.02 -44.01
CA LYS A 530 -0.57 19.85 -43.76
C LYS A 530 0.22 18.57 -43.40
N ASP A 531 -0.24 17.92 -42.33
CA ASP A 531 0.22 16.66 -41.71
C ASP A 531 0.04 15.39 -42.62
N PRO A 532 0.22 14.14 -42.13
CA PRO A 532 1.40 13.48 -41.50
C PRO A 532 1.65 12.08 -42.12
N ILE A 533 2.86 11.47 -42.00
CA ILE A 533 3.06 10.04 -42.31
C ILE A 533 4.06 9.35 -41.35
N ILE A 534 3.51 8.47 -40.49
CA ILE A 534 3.94 7.10 -40.07
C ILE A 534 5.39 6.90 -39.58
N GLY A 535 5.63 6.67 -38.28
CA GLY A 535 5.79 5.34 -37.63
C GLY A 535 7.10 5.40 -36.79
N GLU A 536 7.28 4.85 -35.59
CA GLU A 536 6.86 3.54 -35.09
C GLU A 536 6.45 3.54 -33.61
N ILE A 537 5.53 2.61 -33.40
CA ILE A 537 4.80 2.18 -32.20
C ILE A 537 5.75 1.59 -31.13
N GLN A 538 5.73 2.15 -29.91
CA GLN A 538 6.08 1.36 -28.73
C GLN A 538 4.95 0.35 -28.44
N PRO A 539 5.26 -0.89 -28.02
CA PRO A 539 4.24 -1.88 -27.69
C PRO A 539 3.41 -1.40 -26.50
N ILE A 540 2.14 -1.08 -26.76
CA ILE A 540 1.15 -0.81 -25.72
C ILE A 540 0.84 -2.13 -25.03
N VAL A 541 1.05 -2.18 -23.72
CA VAL A 541 0.64 -3.31 -22.88
C VAL A 541 -0.89 -3.32 -22.81
N PRO A 542 -1.56 -4.44 -23.12
CA PRO A 542 -3.02 -4.49 -23.16
C PRO A 542 -3.65 -4.25 -21.78
N CYS A 543 -4.70 -3.42 -21.78
CA CYS A 543 -5.53 -3.13 -20.62
C CYS A 543 -6.27 -4.41 -20.17
N LYS A 544 -5.85 -4.98 -19.03
CA LYS A 544 -6.46 -6.16 -18.40
C LYS A 544 -7.70 -5.81 -17.56
N ARG A 545 -8.70 -5.11 -18.11
CA ARG A 545 -10.00 -4.95 -17.43
C ARG A 545 -11.16 -5.20 -18.38
N ILE A 546 -12.05 -6.10 -17.97
CA ILE A 546 -13.16 -6.65 -18.75
C ILE A 546 -14.29 -5.63 -19.00
N GLU A 547 -14.29 -4.47 -18.34
CA GLU A 547 -15.31 -3.43 -18.50
C GLU A 547 -14.69 -2.03 -18.53
N CYS A 548 -14.04 -1.66 -19.65
CA CYS A 548 -13.74 -0.26 -19.91
C CYS A 548 -14.93 0.39 -20.65
N ALA A 549 -15.18 1.68 -20.40
CA ALA A 549 -16.26 2.44 -21.03
C ALA A 549 -16.27 2.32 -22.56
N GLY A 550 -15.09 2.18 -23.19
CA GLY A 550 -14.95 1.94 -24.62
C GLY A 550 -15.55 0.61 -25.10
N ARG A 551 -15.45 -0.49 -24.32
CA ARG A 551 -16.03 -1.80 -24.69
C ARG A 551 -17.55 -1.79 -24.57
N ILE A 552 -18.10 -1.07 -23.59
CA ILE A 552 -19.55 -0.90 -23.40
C ILE A 552 -20.13 -0.03 -24.53
N LEU A 553 -19.41 1.00 -24.96
CA LEU A 553 -19.77 1.84 -26.11
C LEU A 553 -19.77 1.02 -27.41
N LEU A 554 -18.72 0.24 -27.65
CA LEU A 554 -18.61 -0.63 -28.83
C LEU A 554 -19.71 -1.71 -28.87
N GLN A 555 -20.02 -2.33 -27.72
CA GLN A 555 -21.11 -3.30 -27.62
C GLN A 555 -22.49 -2.68 -27.84
N ARG A 556 -22.70 -1.42 -27.45
CA ARG A 556 -23.94 -0.68 -27.75
C ARG A 556 -24.06 -0.36 -29.24
N CYS A 557 -22.97 0.05 -29.90
CA CYS A 557 -22.94 0.29 -31.35
C CYS A 557 -23.20 -1.00 -32.16
N LEU A 558 -22.61 -2.13 -31.77
CA LEU A 558 -22.77 -3.43 -32.45
C LEU A 558 -24.14 -4.09 -32.25
N ARG A 559 -24.93 -3.62 -31.27
CA ARG A 559 -26.32 -4.07 -31.05
C ARG A 559 -27.34 -3.24 -31.82
N ASN A 560 -26.94 -2.14 -32.45
CA ASN A 560 -27.80 -1.33 -33.30
C ASN A 560 -27.93 -1.99 -34.68
N SER A 561 -29.16 -2.37 -35.06
CA SER A 561 -29.46 -3.10 -36.30
C SER A 561 -29.10 -2.32 -37.57
N ASP A 562 -29.16 -0.98 -37.52
CA ASP A 562 -28.83 -0.13 -38.66
C ASP A 562 -27.31 -0.10 -38.89
N VAL A 563 -26.51 -0.12 -37.81
CA VAL A 563 -25.04 -0.20 -37.86
C VAL A 563 -24.59 -1.56 -38.39
N LYS A 564 -25.26 -2.66 -38.01
CA LYS A 564 -25.00 -4.00 -38.56
C LYS A 564 -25.24 -4.08 -40.06
N LYS A 565 -26.30 -3.43 -40.56
CA LYS A 565 -26.63 -3.40 -41.99
C LYS A 565 -25.64 -2.55 -42.79
N TYR A 566 -25.14 -1.46 -42.21
CA TYR A 566 -24.04 -0.67 -42.80
C TYR A 566 -22.69 -1.41 -42.78
N LEU A 567 -22.43 -2.23 -41.77
CA LEU A 567 -21.19 -3.03 -41.64
C LEU A 567 -21.09 -4.16 -42.66
N SER A 568 -22.21 -4.72 -43.12
CA SER A 568 -22.22 -5.82 -44.10
C SER A 568 -22.02 -5.38 -45.55
N GLU A 569 -22.19 -4.09 -45.87
CA GLU A 569 -22.22 -3.60 -47.27
C GLU A 569 -21.13 -2.58 -47.59
N ALA A 570 -20.31 -2.16 -46.63
CA ALA A 570 -19.33 -1.11 -46.84
C ALA A 570 -17.88 -1.62 -46.87
N SER A 571 -17.07 -1.06 -47.77
CA SER A 571 -15.63 -1.29 -47.76
C SER A 571 -15.02 -0.77 -46.46
N ARG A 572 -13.96 -1.44 -46.01
CA ARG A 572 -13.29 -1.20 -44.73
C ARG A 572 -13.01 0.30 -44.51
N GLU A 573 -12.49 1.01 -45.51
CA GLU A 573 -12.16 2.44 -45.41
C GLU A 573 -13.39 3.36 -45.20
N PHE A 574 -14.55 3.01 -45.76
CA PHE A 574 -15.79 3.79 -45.59
C PHE A 574 -16.31 3.71 -44.16
N LEU A 575 -16.27 2.52 -43.56
CA LEU A 575 -16.68 2.27 -42.18
C LEU A 575 -15.80 3.02 -41.16
N TYR A 576 -14.49 3.02 -41.38
CA TYR A 576 -13.54 3.72 -40.54
C TYR A 576 -13.80 5.22 -40.49
N SER A 577 -14.02 5.87 -41.66
CA SER A 577 -14.28 7.32 -41.71
C SER A 577 -15.60 7.73 -41.04
N LYS A 578 -16.64 6.88 -41.10
CA LYS A 578 -17.96 7.14 -40.51
C LYS A 578 -17.99 6.93 -39.00
N ILE A 579 -17.28 5.92 -38.49
CA ILE A 579 -17.14 5.69 -37.04
C ILE A 579 -16.29 6.79 -36.40
N ALA A 580 -15.20 7.22 -37.05
CA ALA A 580 -14.41 8.36 -36.60
C ALA A 580 -15.25 9.65 -36.49
N LYS A 581 -16.07 9.96 -37.50
CA LYS A 581 -16.99 11.12 -37.47
C LYS A 581 -18.08 11.04 -36.39
N LEU A 582 -18.57 9.84 -36.06
CA LEU A 582 -19.56 9.66 -34.99
C LEU A 582 -18.93 9.85 -33.60
N LEU A 583 -17.68 9.43 -33.43
CA LEU A 583 -16.90 9.64 -32.19
C LEU A 583 -16.47 11.11 -32.01
N GLU A 584 -16.27 11.87 -33.08
CA GLU A 584 -16.02 13.32 -33.02
C GLU A 584 -17.25 14.14 -32.64
N LEU A 585 -18.47 13.64 -32.90
CA LEU A 585 -19.73 14.32 -32.59
C LEU A 585 -20.13 14.21 -31.11
N GLU A 586 -19.63 13.22 -30.38
CA GLU A 586 -19.80 13.13 -28.92
C GLU A 586 -18.61 13.80 -28.22
N LYS A 587 -18.71 15.13 -28.02
CA LYS A 587 -17.82 15.82 -27.08
C LYS A 587 -18.05 15.30 -25.65
N PRO A 588 -16.98 15.10 -24.86
CA PRO A 588 -17.09 14.64 -23.49
C PRO A 588 -17.86 15.67 -22.65
N ILE A 589 -18.80 15.18 -21.83
CA ILE A 589 -19.28 15.94 -20.68
C ILE A 589 -18.05 16.20 -19.79
N ALA A 590 -17.81 17.47 -19.51
CA ALA A 590 -16.57 18.01 -18.97
C ALA A 590 -16.10 17.33 -17.68
N GLY A 591 -14.79 17.03 -17.62
CA GLY A 591 -14.09 16.73 -16.39
C GLY A 591 -12.90 15.76 -16.50
N GLU A 592 -11.97 15.96 -17.44
CA GLU A 592 -10.53 15.58 -17.44
C GLU A 592 -10.00 15.60 -18.89
N PRO A 593 -8.81 16.16 -19.19
CA PRO A 593 -8.28 16.20 -20.55
C PRO A 593 -7.52 14.90 -20.88
N CYS A 594 -8.15 14.02 -21.67
CA CYS A 594 -7.44 12.95 -22.38
C CYS A 594 -7.25 13.35 -23.84
N THR A 595 -5.98 13.38 -24.25
CA THR A 595 -5.50 13.75 -25.57
C THR A 595 -5.66 12.61 -26.59
N SER A 596 -6.17 13.01 -27.76
CA SER A 596 -6.13 12.38 -29.09
C SER A 596 -6.73 10.97 -29.30
N THR A 597 -7.51 10.89 -30.38
CA THR A 597 -8.50 9.88 -30.74
C THR A 597 -8.01 8.81 -31.75
N GLU A 598 -6.70 8.58 -31.90
CA GLU A 598 -6.16 7.80 -33.06
C GLU A 598 -5.66 6.37 -32.78
N GLY A 599 -5.79 5.82 -31.57
CA GLY A 599 -5.19 4.51 -31.24
C GLY A 599 -6.10 3.28 -31.25
N MET A 600 -7.41 3.39 -31.52
CA MET A 600 -8.40 2.37 -31.08
C MET A 600 -8.68 1.20 -32.02
N PHE A 601 -7.95 1.02 -33.13
CA PHE A 601 -8.37 0.11 -34.21
C PHE A 601 -7.33 -0.95 -34.68
N GLY A 602 -6.33 -1.28 -33.86
CA GLY A 602 -5.30 -2.27 -34.23
C GLY A 602 -5.74 -3.74 -34.16
N ASP A 603 -6.49 -4.15 -33.14
CA ASP A 603 -6.54 -5.59 -32.78
C ASP A 603 -7.96 -6.16 -32.65
N ILE A 604 -8.71 -6.20 -33.76
CA ILE A 604 -9.84 -7.13 -33.90
C ILE A 604 -9.54 -8.05 -35.08
N VAL A 605 -8.92 -9.19 -34.78
CA VAL A 605 -8.86 -10.34 -35.70
C VAL A 605 -10.21 -11.04 -35.60
N ILE A 606 -11.07 -10.84 -36.60
CA ILE A 606 -12.22 -11.71 -36.85
C ILE A 606 -11.68 -12.89 -37.67
N SER A 607 -11.48 -14.04 -37.02
CA SER A 607 -11.33 -15.32 -37.74
C SER A 607 -12.71 -15.76 -38.25
N PRO A 608 -12.79 -16.43 -39.43
CA PRO A 608 -14.02 -16.63 -40.18
C PRO A 608 -15.14 -17.34 -39.42
#